data_AF-A0A4R7KAP8-F1
#
_entry.id   AF-A0A4R7KAP8-F1
#
_cell.length_a   1.000
_cell.length_b   1.000
_cell.length_c   1.000
_cell.angle_alpha   90.00
_cell.angle_beta   90.00
_cell.angle_gamma   90.00
#
_symmetry.space_group_name_H-M   'P 1'
#
loop_
_entity.id
_entity.type
_entity.pdbx_description
1 polymer ?
#
loop_
_entity_poly.entity_id
_entity_poly.type
_entity_poly.pdbx_seq_one_letter_code
_entity_poly.pdbx_strand_id
1 'polypeptide(L)'
;MINKTYDEAFNDAIAKQYPEYHTALLKVLDDFEQELIIKKVVSDGSYKNYVNLLKEISKDSAYEIVSDFALGDSLTLNSQHYNYELAKTMKTMPLIHYRNIAQSKSMLFNQRVSEITTKNGGFSRSNYASLLLEVYNEEDFQLPTIRTKLFRFLDPNTNDRLYIYMGKPTQSE
;
A
#
# COMPACT_ATOMS: atom_id res chain seq x y z
N MET A 1 -25.55 -11.38 3.28
CA MET A 1 -24.15 -11.68 2.93
C MET A 1 -23.39 -10.38 2.86
N ILE A 2 -22.15 -10.34 3.34
CA ILE A 2 -21.28 -9.18 3.14
C ILE A 2 -20.80 -9.27 1.68
N ASN A 3 -21.26 -8.36 0.81
CA ASN A 3 -20.85 -8.31 -0.61
C ASN A 3 -19.54 -7.53 -0.82
N LYS A 4 -18.73 -7.38 0.23
CA LYS A 4 -17.49 -6.58 0.22
C LYS A 4 -16.29 -7.48 0.48
N THR A 5 -15.20 -7.20 -0.22
CA THR A 5 -13.88 -7.74 0.06
C THR A 5 -13.37 -7.25 1.42
N TYR A 6 -12.36 -7.93 1.95
CA TYR A 6 -11.70 -7.50 3.19
C TYR A 6 -11.08 -6.10 3.06
N ASP A 7 -10.44 -5.82 1.93
CA ASP A 7 -9.76 -4.54 1.69
C ASP A 7 -10.76 -3.37 1.65
N GLU A 8 -11.92 -3.55 1.01
CA GLU A 8 -13.01 -2.56 1.03
C GLU A 8 -13.55 -2.36 2.44
N ALA A 9 -13.86 -3.46 3.15
CA ALA A 9 -14.36 -3.38 4.50
C ALA A 9 -13.35 -2.66 5.42
N PHE A 10 -12.05 -2.85 5.20
CA PHE A 10 -11.00 -2.26 6.03
C PHE A 10 -10.96 -0.74 5.86
N ASN A 11 -11.07 -0.27 4.63
CA ASN A 11 -11.19 1.16 4.35
C ASN A 11 -12.49 1.74 4.94
N ASP A 12 -13.62 1.04 4.81
CA ASP A 12 -14.89 1.45 5.45
C ASP A 12 -14.75 1.56 6.98
N ALA A 13 -14.05 0.61 7.60
CA ALA A 13 -13.84 0.59 9.04
C ALA A 13 -12.96 1.76 9.50
N ILE A 14 -11.93 2.14 8.73
CA ILE A 14 -11.15 3.36 8.97
C ILE A 14 -12.07 4.58 8.86
N ALA A 15 -12.78 4.74 7.75
CA ALA A 15 -13.64 5.90 7.51
C ALA A 15 -14.71 6.07 8.59
N LYS A 16 -15.24 4.96 9.12
CA LYS A 16 -16.24 4.98 10.19
C LYS A 16 -15.66 5.29 11.58
N GLN A 17 -14.51 4.71 11.92
CA GLN A 17 -13.93 4.83 13.26
C GLN A 17 -13.06 6.07 13.44
N TYR A 18 -12.39 6.49 12.36
CA TYR A 18 -11.47 7.61 12.33
C TYR A 18 -11.75 8.48 11.10
N PRO A 19 -12.93 9.13 11.02
CA PRO A 19 -13.33 9.90 9.85
C PRO A 19 -12.37 11.05 9.53
N GLU A 20 -11.88 11.76 10.55
CA GLU A 20 -10.95 12.88 10.37
C GLU A 20 -9.59 12.41 9.86
N TYR A 21 -9.05 11.33 10.44
CA TYR A 21 -7.84 10.66 9.93
C TYR A 21 -8.02 10.21 8.47
N HIS A 22 -9.17 9.63 8.13
CA HIS A 22 -9.46 9.15 6.79
C HIS A 22 -9.48 10.31 5.78
N THR A 23 -10.14 11.42 6.10
CA THR A 23 -10.13 12.63 5.27
C THR A 23 -8.72 13.20 5.12
N ALA A 24 -7.95 13.27 6.20
CA ALA A 24 -6.57 13.76 6.14
C ALA A 24 -5.64 12.81 5.39
N LEU A 25 -5.87 11.48 5.47
CA LEU A 25 -5.15 10.49 4.69
C LEU A 25 -5.38 10.70 3.19
N LEU A 26 -6.63 10.87 2.77
CA LEU A 26 -6.95 11.15 1.36
C LEU A 26 -6.21 12.39 0.88
N LYS A 27 -6.20 13.47 1.68
CA LYS A 27 -5.46 14.68 1.34
C LYS A 27 -3.96 14.43 1.17
N VAL A 28 -3.32 13.70 2.09
CA VAL A 28 -1.88 13.37 1.99
C VAL A 28 -1.59 12.58 0.72
N LEU A 29 -2.47 11.64 0.34
CA LEU A 29 -2.32 10.86 -0.88
C LEU A 29 -2.50 11.73 -2.13
N ASP A 30 -3.50 12.61 -2.14
CA ASP A 30 -3.76 13.51 -3.27
C ASP A 30 -2.62 14.53 -3.44
N ASP A 31 -2.09 15.09 -2.34
CA ASP A 31 -0.94 16.01 -2.37
C ASP A 31 0.32 15.30 -2.93
N PHE A 32 0.56 14.05 -2.55
CA PHE A 32 1.67 13.26 -3.10
C PHE A 32 1.46 12.90 -4.58
N GLU A 33 0.24 12.57 -4.99
CA GLU A 33 -0.07 12.34 -6.41
C GLU A 33 0.19 13.59 -7.26
N GLN A 34 -0.18 14.77 -6.76
CA GLN A 34 0.14 16.02 -7.44
C GLN A 34 1.65 16.26 -7.54
N GLU A 35 2.42 15.94 -6.50
CA GLU A 35 3.89 15.98 -6.57
C GLU A 35 4.42 15.06 -7.68
N LEU A 36 3.95 13.80 -7.76
CA LEU A 36 4.37 12.87 -8.81
C LEU A 36 4.06 13.40 -10.22
N ILE A 37 2.94 14.08 -10.39
CA ILE A 37 2.55 14.73 -11.66
C ILE A 37 3.47 15.93 -11.96
N ILE A 38 3.71 16.80 -10.97
CA ILE A 38 4.58 17.98 -11.12
C ILE A 38 6.02 17.57 -11.47
N LYS A 39 6.52 16.51 -10.82
CA LYS A 39 7.84 15.91 -11.08
C LYS A 39 7.88 15.06 -12.35
N LYS A 40 6.74 14.92 -13.05
CA LYS A 40 6.58 14.14 -14.30
C LYS A 40 6.94 12.66 -14.13
N VAL A 41 6.78 12.12 -12.93
CA VAL A 41 6.89 10.67 -12.65
C VAL A 41 5.69 9.93 -13.27
N VAL A 42 4.51 10.54 -13.20
CA VAL A 42 3.31 10.15 -13.96
C VAL A 42 2.75 11.36 -14.69
N SER A 43 1.98 11.13 -15.76
CA SER A 43 1.37 12.24 -16.52
C SER A 43 0.05 12.73 -15.92
N ASP A 44 -0.70 11.85 -15.24
CA ASP A 44 -1.91 12.15 -14.47
C ASP A 44 -2.14 11.04 -13.43
N GLY A 45 -3.19 11.18 -12.61
CA GLY A 45 -3.59 10.22 -11.57
C GLY A 45 -4.36 8.98 -12.08
N SER A 46 -4.41 8.72 -13.39
CA SER A 46 -5.12 7.55 -13.92
C SER A 46 -4.37 6.24 -13.64
N TYR A 47 -5.14 5.17 -13.43
CA TYR A 47 -4.61 3.82 -13.22
C TYR A 47 -3.65 3.39 -14.36
N LYS A 48 -3.96 3.76 -15.60
CA LYS A 48 -3.13 3.44 -16.78
C LYS A 48 -1.72 4.02 -16.65
N ASN A 49 -1.56 5.24 -16.13
CA ASN A 49 -0.24 5.83 -15.92
C ASN A 49 0.56 5.07 -14.88
N TYR A 50 -0.04 4.69 -13.76
CA TYR A 50 0.61 3.86 -12.76
C TYR A 50 0.99 2.48 -13.29
N VAL A 51 0.13 1.84 -14.09
CA VAL A 51 0.45 0.55 -14.73
C VAL A 51 1.66 0.67 -15.65
N ASN A 52 1.75 1.74 -16.44
CA ASN A 52 2.88 1.97 -17.33
C ASN A 52 4.18 2.18 -16.53
N LEU A 53 4.14 3.03 -15.51
CA LEU A 53 5.27 3.25 -14.61
C LEU A 53 5.74 1.95 -13.94
N LEU A 54 4.81 1.16 -13.40
CA LEU A 54 5.13 -0.13 -12.79
C LEU A 54 5.73 -1.13 -13.79
N LYS A 55 5.32 -1.09 -15.06
CA LYS A 55 5.91 -1.92 -16.13
C LYS A 55 7.33 -1.50 -16.52
N GLU A 56 7.67 -0.22 -16.32
CA GLU A 56 9.04 0.26 -16.50
C GLU A 56 9.91 -0.19 -15.33
N ILE A 57 9.46 0.06 -14.09
CA ILE A 57 10.18 -0.35 -12.87
C ILE A 57 10.33 -1.87 -12.77
N SER A 58 9.36 -2.66 -13.25
CA SER A 58 9.46 -4.11 -13.26
C SER A 58 10.58 -4.63 -14.17
N LYS A 59 11.02 -3.85 -15.16
CA LYS A 59 12.11 -4.20 -16.08
C LYS A 59 13.46 -3.63 -15.64
N ASP A 60 13.46 -2.62 -14.77
CA ASP A 60 14.67 -1.95 -14.30
C ASP A 60 14.67 -1.82 -12.77
N SER A 61 15.50 -2.62 -12.10
CA SER A 61 15.63 -2.56 -10.64
C SER A 61 16.34 -1.30 -10.14
N ALA A 62 17.04 -0.57 -11.01
CA ALA A 62 17.71 0.68 -10.70
C ALA A 62 16.85 1.91 -11.03
N TYR A 63 15.58 1.73 -11.42
CA TYR A 63 14.68 2.83 -11.75
C TYR A 63 14.53 3.79 -10.57
N GLU A 64 14.99 5.03 -10.77
CA GLU A 64 14.94 6.11 -9.78
C GLU A 64 13.65 6.90 -9.92
N ILE A 65 13.06 7.27 -8.78
CA ILE A 65 11.92 8.18 -8.70
C ILE A 65 12.38 9.43 -7.98
N VAL A 66 11.96 10.59 -8.47
CA VAL A 66 12.29 11.89 -7.89
C VAL A 66 11.02 12.48 -7.27
N SER A 67 11.12 12.87 -6.00
CA SER A 67 10.07 13.55 -5.23
C SER A 67 10.73 14.31 -4.09
N ASP A 68 10.31 15.56 -3.87
CA ASP A 68 10.71 16.33 -2.68
C ASP A 68 9.72 16.17 -1.53
N PHE A 69 8.59 15.50 -1.79
CA PHE A 69 7.56 15.23 -0.79
C PHE A 69 7.99 14.08 0.13
N ALA A 70 7.90 14.31 1.45
CA ALA A 70 8.16 13.31 2.48
C ALA A 70 6.84 12.59 2.86
N LEU A 71 6.45 11.57 2.09
CA LEU A 71 5.19 10.86 2.31
C LEU A 71 5.20 10.12 3.66
N GLY A 72 6.32 9.47 3.98
CA GLY A 72 6.49 8.73 5.24
C GLY A 72 6.23 9.61 6.47
N ASP A 73 6.78 10.81 6.50
CA ASP A 73 6.60 11.77 7.59
C ASP A 73 5.17 12.28 7.65
N SER A 74 4.59 12.63 6.49
CA SER A 74 3.21 13.10 6.39
C SER A 74 2.21 12.07 6.92
N LEU A 75 2.38 10.80 6.55
CA LEU A 75 1.55 9.70 7.05
C LEU A 75 1.73 9.46 8.56
N THR A 76 2.96 9.62 9.05
CA THR A 76 3.28 9.46 10.48
C THR A 76 2.64 10.56 11.32
N LEU A 77 2.81 11.82 10.90
CA LEU A 77 2.19 12.98 11.53
C LEU A 77 0.66 12.88 11.52
N ASN A 78 0.08 12.46 10.40
CA ASN A 78 -1.36 12.25 10.29
C ASN A 78 -1.85 11.19 11.29
N SER A 79 -1.16 10.04 11.37
CA SER A 79 -1.53 8.95 12.29
C SER A 79 -1.43 9.38 13.75
N GLN A 80 -0.37 10.12 14.11
CA GLN A 80 -0.17 10.63 15.47
C GLN A 80 -1.21 11.69 15.85
N HIS A 81 -1.47 12.66 14.96
CA HIS A 81 -2.39 13.76 15.22
C HIS A 81 -3.81 13.25 15.54
N TYR A 82 -4.28 12.26 14.79
CA TYR A 82 -5.62 11.68 14.97
C TYR A 82 -5.64 10.42 15.84
N ASN A 83 -4.53 10.08 16.51
CA ASN A 83 -4.39 8.88 17.34
C ASN A 83 -4.90 7.61 16.63
N TYR A 84 -4.56 7.45 15.35
CA TYR A 84 -4.99 6.32 14.56
C TYR A 84 -4.30 5.03 15.02
N GLU A 85 -5.09 4.03 15.40
CA GLU A 85 -4.60 2.72 15.82
C GLU A 85 -5.01 1.61 14.85
N LEU A 86 -4.06 1.19 14.01
CA LEU A 86 -4.24 0.09 13.05
C LEU A 86 -4.81 -1.18 13.71
N ALA A 87 -4.23 -1.59 14.84
CA ALA A 87 -4.64 -2.81 15.54
C ALA A 87 -6.11 -2.76 16.00
N LYS A 88 -6.60 -1.58 16.39
CA LYS A 88 -8.00 -1.39 16.79
C LYS A 88 -8.93 -1.53 15.60
N THR A 89 -8.59 -0.94 14.45
CA THR A 89 -9.36 -1.14 13.21
C THR A 89 -9.39 -2.61 12.81
N MET A 90 -8.25 -3.31 12.82
CA MET A 90 -8.20 -4.73 12.47
C MET A 90 -9.09 -5.61 13.38
N LYS A 91 -9.18 -5.30 14.68
CA LYS A 91 -10.07 -6.02 15.63
C LYS A 91 -11.54 -5.89 15.30
N THR A 92 -11.97 -4.76 14.74
CA THR A 92 -13.38 -4.55 14.35
C THR A 92 -13.79 -5.36 13.12
N MET A 93 -12.82 -5.95 12.42
CA MET A 93 -13.07 -6.78 11.25
C MET A 93 -12.26 -8.08 11.28
N PRO A 94 -12.71 -9.06 12.06
CA PRO A 94 -12.07 -10.36 12.11
C PRO A 94 -11.96 -10.99 10.72
N LEU A 95 -10.73 -11.31 10.31
CA LEU A 95 -10.40 -11.96 9.03
C LEU A 95 -11.22 -13.23 8.76
N ILE A 96 -11.62 -13.94 9.82
CA ILE A 96 -12.47 -15.14 9.75
C ILE A 96 -13.79 -14.89 9.01
N HIS A 97 -14.35 -13.68 9.09
CA HIS A 97 -15.60 -13.32 8.41
C HIS A 97 -15.45 -13.15 6.90
N TYR A 98 -14.21 -13.04 6.41
CA TYR A 98 -13.89 -12.81 5.00
C TYR A 98 -13.23 -14.02 4.34
N ARG A 99 -12.96 -15.12 5.08
CA ARG A 99 -12.30 -16.32 4.54
C ARG A 99 -13.04 -17.01 3.39
N ASN A 100 -14.35 -16.86 3.31
CA ASN A 100 -15.19 -17.49 2.26
C ASN A 100 -15.38 -16.59 1.03
N ILE A 101 -14.98 -15.33 1.12
CA ILE A 101 -14.85 -14.39 0.01
C ILE A 101 -13.38 -14.46 -0.40
N ALA A 102 -13.05 -14.37 -1.69
CA ALA A 102 -11.69 -14.53 -2.20
C ALA A 102 -10.64 -13.88 -1.27
N GLN A 103 -9.53 -14.61 -1.03
CA GLN A 103 -8.42 -14.17 -0.18
C GLN A 103 -8.12 -12.69 -0.43
N SER A 104 -8.11 -11.87 0.63
CA SER A 104 -7.80 -10.43 0.54
C SER A 104 -6.58 -10.22 -0.36
N LYS A 105 -6.68 -9.31 -1.32
CA LYS A 105 -5.58 -9.02 -2.24
C LYS A 105 -4.35 -8.53 -1.48
N SER A 106 -4.53 -7.77 -0.39
CA SER A 106 -3.42 -7.41 0.50
C SER A 106 -2.77 -8.61 1.20
N MET A 107 -3.53 -9.65 1.53
CA MET A 107 -2.96 -10.90 2.07
C MET A 107 -2.25 -11.72 1.00
N LEU A 108 -2.85 -11.83 -0.19
CA LEU A 108 -2.22 -12.49 -1.34
C LEU A 108 -0.89 -11.80 -1.68
N PHE A 109 -0.87 -10.47 -1.72
CA PHE A 109 0.35 -9.68 -1.89
C PHE A 109 1.41 -10.08 -0.87
N ASN A 110 1.09 -10.06 0.44
CA ASN A 110 2.06 -10.39 1.47
C ASN A 110 2.57 -11.83 1.37
N GLN A 111 1.69 -12.79 1.08
CA GLN A 111 2.06 -14.19 0.85
C GLN A 111 3.04 -14.31 -0.33
N ARG A 112 2.74 -13.66 -1.45
CA ARG A 112 3.60 -13.67 -2.64
C ARG A 112 4.97 -13.04 -2.38
N VAL A 113 5.04 -11.98 -1.57
CA VAL A 113 6.34 -11.43 -1.16
C VAL A 113 7.16 -12.47 -0.39
N SER A 114 6.56 -13.21 0.55
CA SER A 114 7.25 -14.29 1.27
C SER A 114 7.76 -15.38 0.33
N GLU A 115 6.92 -15.81 -0.62
CA GLU A 115 7.26 -16.85 -1.61
C GLU A 115 8.43 -16.41 -2.51
N ILE A 116 8.37 -15.20 -3.07
CA ILE A 116 9.41 -14.65 -3.94
C ILE A 116 10.72 -14.46 -3.17
N THR A 117 10.65 -13.90 -1.96
CA THR A 117 11.85 -13.67 -1.11
C THR A 117 12.55 -14.99 -0.80
N THR A 118 11.79 -16.03 -0.44
CA THR A 118 12.31 -17.36 -0.14
C THR A 118 12.95 -18.00 -1.38
N LYS A 119 12.29 -17.88 -2.54
CA LYS A 119 12.76 -18.48 -3.80
C LYS A 119 14.02 -17.80 -4.34
N ASN A 120 14.10 -16.47 -4.25
CA ASN A 120 15.13 -15.68 -4.92
C ASN A 120 16.28 -15.25 -3.98
N GLY A 121 16.19 -15.55 -2.68
CA GLY A 121 17.16 -15.08 -1.68
C GLY A 121 17.08 -13.57 -1.41
N GLY A 122 16.03 -12.90 -1.87
CA GLY A 122 15.84 -11.46 -1.75
C GLY A 122 14.61 -10.96 -2.50
N PHE A 123 14.29 -9.67 -2.29
CA PHE A 123 13.13 -9.02 -2.90
C PHE A 123 13.53 -7.66 -3.46
N SER A 124 13.56 -7.53 -4.79
CA SER A 124 13.98 -6.32 -5.49
C SER A 124 12.81 -5.35 -5.73
N ARG A 125 13.13 -4.11 -6.11
CA ARG A 125 12.16 -3.10 -6.55
C ARG A 125 11.33 -3.60 -7.75
N SER A 126 11.98 -4.28 -8.70
CA SER A 126 11.33 -4.93 -9.85
C SER A 126 10.34 -6.04 -9.43
N ASN A 127 10.68 -6.86 -8.43
CA ASN A 127 9.75 -7.84 -7.88
C ASN A 127 8.51 -7.18 -7.26
N TYR A 128 8.69 -6.08 -6.52
CA TYR A 128 7.59 -5.33 -5.93
C TYR A 128 6.66 -4.77 -7.01
N ALA A 129 7.21 -4.10 -8.03
CA ALA A 129 6.42 -3.54 -9.12
C ALA A 129 5.64 -4.62 -9.89
N SER A 130 6.29 -5.75 -10.19
CA SER A 130 5.64 -6.90 -10.83
C SER A 130 4.48 -7.44 -10.01
N LEU A 131 4.66 -7.49 -8.68
CA LEU A 131 3.63 -8.01 -7.78
C LEU A 131 2.45 -7.05 -7.61
N LEU A 132 2.68 -5.73 -7.63
CA LEU A 132 1.59 -4.74 -7.66
C LEU A 132 0.72 -4.94 -8.92
N LEU A 133 1.35 -5.19 -10.07
CA LEU A 133 0.65 -5.48 -11.34
C LEU A 133 -0.07 -6.84 -11.35
N GLU A 134 0.45 -7.85 -10.66
CA GLU A 134 -0.17 -9.18 -10.56
C GLU A 134 -1.43 -9.16 -9.70
N VAL A 135 -1.36 -8.47 -8.55
CA VAL A 135 -2.37 -8.62 -7.50
C VAL A 135 -3.50 -7.61 -7.61
N TYR A 136 -3.19 -6.36 -7.99
CA TYR A 136 -4.14 -5.26 -7.92
C TYR A 136 -4.65 -4.84 -9.30
N ASN A 137 -5.91 -4.40 -9.35
CA ASN A 137 -6.59 -3.88 -10.54
C ASN A 137 -7.02 -2.41 -10.35
N GLU A 138 -7.73 -1.86 -11.32
CA GLU A 138 -8.13 -0.45 -11.30
C GLU A 138 -9.04 -0.09 -10.12
N GLU A 139 -9.99 -0.96 -9.77
CA GLU A 139 -10.91 -0.72 -8.66
C GLU A 139 -10.17 -0.69 -7.32
N ASP A 140 -9.17 -1.56 -7.15
CA ASP A 140 -8.34 -1.58 -5.95
C ASP A 140 -7.57 -0.27 -5.74
N PHE A 141 -7.14 0.38 -6.82
CA PHE A 141 -6.39 1.64 -6.75
C PHE A 141 -7.26 2.82 -6.28
N GLN A 142 -8.58 2.64 -6.16
CA GLN A 142 -9.46 3.62 -5.51
C GLN A 142 -9.41 3.51 -3.98
N LEU A 143 -8.91 2.40 -3.42
CA LEU A 143 -8.85 2.17 -1.98
C LEU A 143 -7.65 2.92 -1.36
N PRO A 144 -7.86 3.82 -0.37
CA PRO A 144 -6.79 4.60 0.23
C PRO A 144 -5.62 3.79 0.79
N THR A 145 -5.88 2.61 1.36
CA THR A 145 -4.81 1.74 1.87
C THR A 145 -3.94 1.13 0.77
N ILE A 146 -4.51 0.87 -0.41
CA ILE A 146 -3.78 0.34 -1.56
C ILE A 146 -3.00 1.48 -2.24
N ARG A 147 -3.61 2.67 -2.39
CA ARG A 147 -2.90 3.90 -2.80
C ARG A 147 -1.70 4.19 -1.89
N THR A 148 -1.89 4.08 -0.57
CA THR A 148 -0.80 4.26 0.40
C THR A 148 0.35 3.30 0.17
N LYS A 149 0.05 2.01 -0.12
CA LYS A 149 1.08 1.01 -0.42
C LYS A 149 1.83 1.34 -1.71
N LEU A 150 1.11 1.69 -2.77
CA LEU A 150 1.71 2.12 -4.04
C LEU A 150 2.60 3.35 -3.83
N PHE A 151 2.10 4.38 -3.15
CA PHE A 151 2.79 5.65 -2.99
C PHE A 151 4.02 5.53 -2.09
N ARG A 152 3.98 4.70 -1.05
CA ARG A 152 5.20 4.35 -0.28
C ARG A 152 6.24 3.65 -1.14
N PHE A 153 5.82 2.75 -2.03
CA PHE A 153 6.74 2.11 -2.98
C PHE A 153 7.38 3.13 -3.95
N LEU A 154 6.62 4.15 -4.35
CA LEU A 154 7.08 5.19 -5.26
C LEU A 154 7.89 6.29 -4.56
N ASP A 155 7.70 6.54 -3.26
CA ASP A 155 8.38 7.62 -2.55
C ASP A 155 9.87 7.29 -2.28
N PRO A 156 10.83 8.00 -2.90
CA PRO A 156 12.26 7.82 -2.66
C PRO A 156 12.69 8.23 -1.24
N ASN A 157 11.87 9.01 -0.54
CA ASN A 157 12.16 9.51 0.81
C ASN A 157 11.68 8.54 1.90
N THR A 158 11.04 7.42 1.52
CA THR A 158 10.76 6.36 2.49
C THR A 158 11.87 5.33 2.51
N ASN A 159 12.40 5.07 3.70
CA ASN A 159 13.15 3.85 3.98
C ASN A 159 12.22 2.64 4.15
N ASP A 160 11.04 2.63 3.51
CA ASP A 160 10.13 1.48 3.48
C ASP A 160 10.71 0.39 2.55
N ARG A 161 11.96 0.00 2.83
CA ARG A 161 12.46 -1.36 2.64
C ARG A 161 11.55 -2.28 3.44
N LEU A 162 10.35 -2.56 2.90
CA LEU A 162 9.50 -3.67 3.24
C LEU A 162 9.54 -4.05 4.73
N TYR A 163 9.07 -3.17 5.63
CA TYR A 163 8.52 -3.65 6.89
C TYR A 163 7.14 -4.28 6.60
N ILE A 164 7.15 -5.32 5.77
CA ILE A 164 6.14 -6.36 5.88
C ILE A 164 6.42 -6.97 7.24
N TYR A 165 5.52 -6.73 8.19
CA TYR A 165 5.36 -7.58 9.36
C TYR A 165 5.00 -9.01 8.88
N MET A 166 5.98 -9.70 8.28
CA MET A 166 6.04 -11.14 8.37
C MET A 166 6.45 -11.38 9.81
N GLY A 167 5.60 -12.08 10.57
CA GLY A 167 6.00 -12.62 11.85
C GLY A 167 7.26 -13.47 11.65
N LYS A 168 8.43 -12.87 11.83
CA LYS A 168 9.56 -13.63 12.32
C LYS A 168 9.08 -14.19 13.67
N PRO A 169 9.21 -15.50 13.92
CA PRO A 169 9.08 -15.97 15.29
C PRO A 169 10.06 -15.10 16.08
N THR A 170 9.54 -14.38 17.08
CA THR A 170 10.39 -13.88 18.15
C THR A 170 11.07 -15.13 18.69
N GLN A 171 12.34 -15.33 18.34
CA GLN A 171 13.17 -16.23 19.11
C GLN A 171 13.15 -15.65 20.52
N SER A 172 12.39 -16.31 21.37
CA SER A 172 12.55 -16.21 22.81
C SER A 172 13.93 -16.80 23.11
N GLU A 173 14.90 -15.94 23.37
CA GLU A 173 15.95 -16.27 24.34
C GLU A 173 15.37 -16.21 25.76
#